data_AF-A0AAD7NYH3-F1
#
_entry.id   AF-A0AAD7NYH3-F1
#
_cell.length_a   1.000
_cell.length_b   1.000
_cell.length_c   1.000
_cell.angle_alpha   90.00
_cell.angle_beta   90.00
_cell.angle_gamma   90.00
#
_symmetry.space_group_name_H-M   'P 1'
#
loop_
_entity.id
_entity.type
_entity.pdbx_description
1 polymer ?
#
loop_
_entity_poly.entity_id
_entity_poly.type
_entity_poly.pdbx_seq_one_letter_code
_entity_poly.pdbx_strand_id
1 'polypeptide(L)'
;QIIGVINAVWDTGMYHALQHLPSLFIPNPDSFYRTDCHLDAVRHIKDACVVFLYFTAPALIPYHVTDSDNAYAVAFFIPGADSLQALTLSYVLIRFMDKYIRSTGYIRFDVLDFAFMFDLDGTYGILLLDHRFRKTYRRA
;
A
#
# COMPACT_ATOMS: atom_id res chain seq x y z
N GLN A 1 -5.05 -7.25 10.43
CA GLN A 1 -4.66 -8.40 9.57
C GLN A 1 -3.95 -7.93 8.29
N ILE A 2 -4.56 -7.01 7.50
CA ILE A 2 -3.97 -6.40 6.30
C ILE A 2 -2.54 -5.86 6.54
N ILE A 3 -2.36 -5.00 7.54
CA ILE A 3 -1.07 -4.37 7.86
C ILE A 3 0.02 -5.42 8.12
N GLY A 4 -0.33 -6.51 8.84
CA GLY A 4 0.59 -7.61 9.10
C GLY A 4 1.06 -8.30 7.81
N VAL A 5 0.17 -8.49 6.84
CA VAL A 5 0.54 -9.05 5.53
C VAL A 5 1.45 -8.09 4.77
N ILE A 6 1.14 -6.78 4.76
CA ILE A 6 1.95 -5.76 4.10
C ILE A 6 3.37 -5.70 4.69
N ASN A 7 3.49 -5.68 6.02
CA ASN A 7 4.79 -5.65 6.70
C ASN A 7 5.58 -6.97 6.51
N ALA A 8 4.88 -8.09 6.37
CA ALA A 8 5.50 -9.41 6.14
C ALA A 8 5.92 -9.67 4.67
N VAL A 9 5.55 -8.79 3.71
CA VAL A 9 5.87 -8.95 2.27
C VAL A 9 7.32 -9.28 2.02
N TRP A 10 8.23 -8.65 2.78
CA TRP A 10 9.66 -8.87 2.61
C TRP A 10 10.09 -10.29 2.96
N ASP A 11 9.45 -10.89 3.97
CA ASP A 11 9.80 -12.22 4.45
C ASP A 11 9.05 -13.32 3.69
N THR A 12 7.78 -13.08 3.31
CA THR A 12 6.96 -14.09 2.60
C THR A 12 7.08 -14.02 1.08
N GLY A 13 7.60 -12.91 0.55
CA GLY A 13 7.68 -12.64 -0.87
C GLY A 13 6.39 -12.07 -1.46
N MET A 14 6.56 -11.35 -2.57
CA MET A 14 5.48 -10.61 -3.26
C MET A 14 4.35 -11.51 -3.76
N TYR A 15 4.69 -12.67 -4.32
CA TYR A 15 3.72 -13.58 -4.93
C TYR A 15 2.72 -14.10 -3.90
N HIS A 16 3.23 -14.56 -2.75
CA HIS A 16 2.41 -15.05 -1.65
C HIS A 16 1.50 -13.94 -1.10
N ALA A 17 2.04 -12.73 -0.88
CA ALA A 17 1.24 -11.61 -0.42
C ALA A 17 0.12 -11.26 -1.42
N LEU A 18 0.40 -11.27 -2.72
CA LEU A 18 -0.58 -10.92 -3.75
C LEU A 18 -1.73 -11.93 -3.88
N GLN A 19 -1.51 -13.20 -3.52
CA GLN A 19 -2.58 -14.21 -3.52
C GLN A 19 -3.62 -14.02 -2.42
N HIS A 20 -3.24 -13.36 -1.31
CA HIS A 20 -4.09 -13.24 -0.13
C HIS A 20 -4.61 -11.82 0.09
N LEU A 21 -3.77 -10.82 -0.14
CA LEU A 21 -4.05 -9.43 0.18
C LEU A 21 -5.31 -8.86 -0.51
N PRO A 22 -5.61 -9.16 -1.80
CA PRO A 22 -6.82 -8.64 -2.46
C PRO A 22 -8.11 -9.06 -1.75
N SER A 23 -8.18 -10.32 -1.31
CA SER A 23 -9.35 -10.86 -0.60
C SER A 23 -9.57 -10.25 0.77
N LEU A 24 -8.54 -9.65 1.38
CA LEU A 24 -8.66 -8.96 2.66
C LEU A 24 -9.24 -7.54 2.51
N PHE A 25 -9.16 -6.93 1.33
CA PHE A 25 -9.73 -5.61 1.07
C PHE A 25 -11.22 -5.65 0.73
N ILE A 26 -11.70 -6.81 0.28
CA ILE A 26 -13.06 -6.99 -0.18
C ILE A 26 -13.85 -7.69 0.94
N PRO A 27 -14.83 -7.01 1.56
CA PRO A 27 -15.58 -7.58 2.68
C PRO A 27 -16.53 -8.71 2.27
N ASN A 28 -16.85 -8.87 0.98
CA ASN A 28 -17.78 -9.90 0.49
C ASN A 28 -17.26 -10.65 -0.76
N PRO A 29 -17.25 -11.99 -0.76
CA PRO A 29 -16.76 -12.78 -1.90
C PRO A 29 -17.61 -12.66 -3.18
N ASP A 30 -18.87 -12.22 -3.07
CA ASP A 30 -19.76 -11.95 -4.22
C ASP A 30 -19.54 -10.55 -4.86
N SER A 31 -18.43 -9.89 -4.55
CA SER A 31 -18.17 -8.55 -5.07
C SER A 31 -17.79 -8.54 -6.55
N PHE A 32 -17.97 -7.39 -7.20
CA PHE A 32 -17.53 -7.12 -8.58
C PHE A 32 -15.98 -7.13 -8.75
N TYR A 33 -15.23 -7.19 -7.65
CA TYR A 33 -13.78 -7.12 -7.66
C TYR A 33 -13.15 -8.49 -7.92
N ARG A 34 -12.24 -8.54 -8.89
CA ARG A 34 -11.39 -9.71 -9.15
C ARG A 34 -10.29 -9.81 -8.11
N THR A 35 -10.15 -10.99 -7.52
CA THR A 35 -9.05 -11.35 -6.61
C THR A 35 -8.08 -12.35 -7.25
N ASP A 36 -8.38 -12.83 -8.45
CA ASP A 36 -7.61 -13.85 -9.15
C ASP A 36 -6.43 -13.25 -9.92
N CYS A 37 -5.27 -13.90 -9.80
CA CYS A 37 -4.03 -13.49 -10.48
C CYS A 37 -3.90 -14.09 -11.89
N HIS A 38 -4.92 -13.99 -12.74
CA HIS A 38 -4.80 -14.38 -14.14
C HIS A 38 -3.83 -13.47 -14.91
N LEU A 39 -3.25 -14.00 -16.00
CA LEU A 39 -2.15 -13.36 -16.74
C LEU A 39 -2.51 -11.97 -17.28
N ASP A 40 -3.75 -11.78 -17.72
CA ASP A 40 -4.33 -10.51 -18.16
C ASP A 40 -4.36 -9.47 -17.03
N ALA A 41 -4.88 -9.87 -15.86
CA ALA A 41 -4.95 -9.03 -14.68
C ALA A 41 -3.53 -8.65 -14.20
N VAL A 42 -2.59 -9.59 -14.19
CA VAL A 42 -1.19 -9.33 -13.80
C VAL A 42 -0.50 -8.35 -14.76
N ARG A 43 -0.79 -8.40 -16.07
CA ARG A 43 -0.26 -7.41 -17.01
C ARG A 43 -0.82 -6.03 -16.70
N HIS A 44 -2.14 -5.94 -16.50
CA HIS A 44 -2.81 -4.67 -16.23
C HIS A 44 -2.31 -3.99 -14.94
N ILE A 45 -2.19 -4.73 -13.83
CA ILE A 45 -1.72 -4.15 -12.56
C ILE A 45 -0.24 -3.74 -12.62
N LYS A 46 0.57 -4.38 -13.47
CA LYS A 46 1.99 -4.01 -13.65
C LYS A 46 2.16 -2.66 -14.34
N ASP A 47 1.21 -2.29 -15.20
CA ASP A 47 1.19 -1.03 -15.93
C ASP A 47 0.47 0.09 -15.16
N ALA A 48 -0.03 -0.20 -13.95
CA ALA A 48 -0.73 0.76 -13.12
C ALA A 48 0.17 1.97 -12.79
N CYS A 49 -0.32 3.17 -13.11
CA CYS A 49 0.27 4.40 -12.66
C CYS A 49 -0.16 4.67 -11.21
N VAL A 50 0.73 5.26 -10.41
CA VAL A 50 0.38 5.65 -9.05
C VAL A 50 1.01 7.00 -8.71
N VAL A 51 0.24 7.83 -8.04
CA VAL A 51 0.70 9.10 -7.49
C VAL A 51 0.88 8.91 -5.99
N PHE A 52 2.06 9.27 -5.48
CA PHE A 52 2.36 9.29 -4.05
C PHE A 52 2.66 10.71 -3.60
N LEU A 53 2.05 11.13 -2.49
CA LEU A 53 2.33 12.38 -1.80
C LEU A 53 2.85 12.06 -0.39
N TYR A 54 3.97 12.67 -0.02
CA TYR A 54 4.69 12.36 1.20
C TYR A 54 4.56 13.50 2.20
N PHE A 55 4.31 13.15 3.46
CA PHE A 55 4.10 14.11 4.53
C PHE A 55 4.74 13.61 5.82
N THR A 56 5.03 14.54 6.73
CA THR A 56 5.24 14.20 8.14
C THR A 56 3.87 13.98 8.79
N ALA A 57 3.70 12.92 9.58
CA ALA A 57 2.41 12.59 10.18
C ALA A 57 1.84 13.70 11.09
N PRO A 58 2.65 14.43 11.89
CA PRO A 58 2.13 15.54 12.69
C PRO A 58 1.44 16.65 11.89
N ALA A 59 1.79 16.81 10.60
CA ALA A 59 1.17 17.80 9.74
C ALA A 59 -0.23 17.39 9.25
N LEU A 60 -0.56 16.09 9.27
CA LEU A 60 -1.82 15.54 8.77
C LEU A 60 -2.77 15.09 9.88
N ILE A 61 -2.24 14.49 10.95
CA ILE A 61 -3.04 13.87 12.01
C ILE A 61 -2.51 14.31 13.38
N PRO A 62 -2.75 15.56 13.80
CA PRO A 62 -2.14 16.12 15.01
C PRO A 62 -2.57 15.45 16.32
N TYR A 63 -3.67 14.68 16.35
CA TYR A 63 -4.29 14.19 17.60
C TYR A 63 -4.27 12.66 17.79
N HIS A 64 -3.67 11.87 16.90
CA HIS A 64 -3.67 10.38 17.01
C HIS A 64 -2.28 9.75 17.05
N VAL A 65 -1.23 10.56 17.10
CA VAL A 65 0.15 10.08 16.97
C VAL A 65 0.80 10.05 18.35
N THR A 66 0.23 9.27 19.28
CA THR A 66 0.65 9.29 20.70
C THR A 66 2.02 8.67 20.97
N ASP A 67 2.59 7.89 20.03
CA ASP A 67 3.93 7.26 20.19
C ASP A 67 4.89 7.52 19.01
N SER A 68 4.53 8.39 18.07
CA SER A 68 5.34 8.58 16.86
C SER A 68 5.43 10.02 16.37
N ASP A 69 6.00 10.89 17.22
CA ASP A 69 6.43 12.25 16.85
C ASP A 69 7.30 12.34 15.57
N ASN A 70 7.73 11.19 15.02
CA ASN A 70 8.47 11.06 13.77
C ASN A 70 7.81 10.11 12.74
N ALA A 71 6.52 9.80 12.85
CA ALA A 71 5.83 9.02 11.82
C ALA A 71 5.71 9.83 10.51
N TYR A 72 5.57 9.09 9.42
CA TYR A 72 5.40 9.62 8.08
C TYR A 72 4.06 9.17 7.52
N ALA A 73 3.41 10.05 6.77
CA ALA A 73 2.18 9.72 6.07
C ALA A 73 2.45 9.75 4.56
N VAL A 74 1.94 8.75 3.86
CA VAL A 74 1.99 8.67 2.40
C VAL A 74 0.58 8.55 1.88
N ALA A 75 0.06 9.64 1.30
CA ALA A 75 -1.19 9.59 0.58
C ALA A 75 -0.93 9.06 -0.84
N PHE A 76 -1.87 8.29 -1.38
CA PHE A 76 -1.74 7.75 -2.71
C PHE A 76 -3.04 7.79 -3.49
N PHE A 77 -2.91 7.81 -4.82
CA PHE A 77 -4.00 7.63 -5.76
C PHE A 77 -3.57 6.70 -6.89
N ILE A 78 -4.40 5.68 -7.15
CA ILE A 78 -4.23 4.64 -8.15
C ILE A 78 -5.41 4.75 -9.12
N PRO A 79 -5.28 5.42 -10.27
CA PRO A 79 -6.31 5.37 -11.29
C PRO A 79 -6.46 3.94 -11.82
N GLY A 80 -7.69 3.48 -12.02
CA GLY A 80 -7.91 2.13 -12.54
C GLY A 80 -9.37 1.71 -12.59
N ALA A 81 -9.63 0.68 -13.39
CA ALA A 81 -10.97 0.13 -13.57
C ALA A 81 -11.47 -0.59 -12.31
N ASP A 82 -12.76 -0.39 -11.99
CA ASP A 82 -13.44 -0.88 -10.79
C ASP A 82 -13.13 -2.35 -10.47
N SER A 83 -13.20 -3.26 -11.44
CA SER A 83 -13.04 -4.69 -11.20
C SER A 83 -11.63 -5.12 -10.78
N LEU A 84 -10.60 -4.29 -10.97
CA LEU A 84 -9.20 -4.63 -10.66
C LEU A 84 -8.63 -3.83 -9.48
N GLN A 85 -9.43 -2.98 -8.83
CA GLN A 85 -8.94 -2.05 -7.80
C GLN A 85 -8.29 -2.75 -6.62
N ALA A 86 -8.91 -3.79 -6.06
CA ALA A 86 -8.35 -4.54 -4.93
C ALA A 86 -7.01 -5.23 -5.27
N LEU A 87 -6.91 -5.81 -6.48
CA LEU A 87 -5.68 -6.45 -6.95
C LEU A 87 -4.58 -5.41 -7.21
N THR A 88 -4.95 -4.27 -7.79
CA THR A 88 -4.02 -3.18 -8.12
C THR A 88 -3.50 -2.53 -6.85
N LEU A 89 -4.38 -2.24 -5.89
CA LEU A 89 -4.01 -1.76 -4.55
C LEU A 89 -3.03 -2.73 -3.88
N SER A 90 -3.34 -4.02 -3.87
CA SER A 90 -2.46 -5.05 -3.31
C SER A 90 -1.08 -5.01 -3.96
N TYR A 91 -1.02 -5.02 -5.28
CA TYR A 91 0.23 -4.97 -6.03
C TYR A 91 1.03 -3.70 -5.73
N VAL A 92 0.38 -2.53 -5.73
CA VAL A 92 1.02 -1.23 -5.43
C VAL A 92 1.60 -1.21 -4.03
N LEU A 93 0.86 -1.65 -3.01
CA LEU A 93 1.34 -1.67 -1.62
C LEU A 93 2.56 -2.59 -1.45
N ILE A 94 2.48 -3.80 -2.02
CA ILE A 94 3.58 -4.77 -1.99
C ILE A 94 4.81 -4.21 -2.71
N ARG A 95 4.63 -3.62 -3.90
CA ARG A 95 5.71 -2.98 -4.68
C ARG A 95 6.31 -1.78 -3.98
N PHE A 96 5.50 -0.99 -3.28
CA PHE A 96 5.95 0.15 -2.49
C PHE A 96 6.94 -0.31 -1.42
N MET A 97 6.59 -1.32 -0.63
CA MET A 97 7.48 -1.88 0.40
C MET A 97 8.78 -2.40 -0.22
N ASP A 98 8.71 -3.25 -1.25
CA ASP A 98 9.91 -3.82 -1.90
C ASP A 98 10.83 -2.73 -2.48
N LYS A 99 10.28 -1.74 -3.19
CA LYS A 99 11.04 -0.66 -3.83
C LYS A 99 11.78 0.20 -2.80
N TYR A 100 11.10 0.64 -1.75
CA TYR A 100 11.67 1.60 -0.80
C TYR A 100 12.59 0.96 0.25
N ILE A 101 12.36 -0.30 0.60
CA ILE A 101 13.33 -1.04 1.42
C ILE A 101 14.63 -1.24 0.64
N ARG A 102 14.56 -1.63 -0.65
CA ARG A 102 15.77 -1.76 -1.48
C ARG A 102 16.51 -0.44 -1.65
N SER A 103 15.79 0.64 -1.95
CA SER A 103 16.42 1.94 -2.23
C SER A 103 17.13 2.53 -0.99
N THR A 104 16.66 2.21 0.22
CA THR A 104 17.26 2.67 1.48
C THR A 104 18.41 1.79 1.99
N GLY A 105 18.88 0.82 1.19
CA GLY A 105 19.92 -0.11 1.60
C GLY A 105 19.41 -1.19 2.56
N TYR A 106 18.20 -1.69 2.30
CA TYR A 106 17.53 -2.75 3.05
C TYR A 106 17.08 -2.37 4.46
N ILE A 107 16.85 -1.08 4.70
CA ILE A 107 16.29 -0.61 5.96
C ILE A 107 14.78 -0.83 5.92
N ARG A 108 14.32 -1.77 6.74
CA ARG A 108 12.90 -2.05 6.89
C ARG A 108 12.21 -0.92 7.67
N PHE A 109 11.01 -0.60 7.24
CA PHE A 109 10.08 0.29 7.91
C PHE A 109 8.73 -0.42 7.95
N ASP A 110 7.93 -0.09 8.95
CA ASP A 110 6.64 -0.73 9.17
C ASP A 110 5.50 0.22 8.84
N VAL A 111 4.45 -0.32 8.21
CA VAL A 111 3.13 0.31 8.15
C VAL A 111 2.51 0.20 9.54
N LEU A 112 2.19 1.35 10.13
CA LEU A 112 1.54 1.47 11.42
C LEU A 112 0.02 1.46 11.27
N ASP A 113 -0.48 2.17 10.26
CA ASP A 113 -1.90 2.28 9.96
C ASP A 113 -2.13 2.43 8.45
N PHE A 114 -3.32 2.06 8.00
CA PHE A 114 -3.69 2.06 6.60
C PHE A 114 -5.19 2.29 6.43
N ALA A 115 -5.53 3.35 5.70
CA ALA A 115 -6.89 3.65 5.28
C ALA A 115 -6.96 3.78 3.77
N PHE A 116 -8.04 3.30 3.17
CA PHE A 116 -8.26 3.40 1.73
C PHE A 116 -9.76 3.46 1.42
N MET A 117 -10.06 3.90 0.20
CA MET A 117 -11.40 3.87 -0.36
C MET A 117 -11.31 3.54 -1.86
N PHE A 118 -12.25 2.70 -2.30
CA PHE A 118 -12.52 2.40 -3.69
C PHE A 118 -13.57 3.38 -4.21
N ASP A 119 -13.30 3.98 -5.36
CA ASP A 119 -14.19 4.94 -6.02
C ASP A 119 -14.15 4.71 -7.54
N LEU A 120 -15.06 5.33 -8.30
CA LEU A 120 -15.21 5.12 -9.74
C LEU A 120 -13.96 5.49 -10.54
N ASP A 121 -13.21 6.48 -10.08
CA ASP A 121 -11.99 6.95 -10.75
C ASP A 121 -10.73 6.17 -10.34
N GLY A 122 -10.83 5.31 -9.31
CA GLY A 122 -9.71 4.51 -8.83
C GLY A 122 -9.70 4.33 -7.32
N THR A 123 -8.51 4.05 -6.79
CA THR A 123 -8.30 3.81 -5.35
C THR A 123 -7.44 4.91 -4.74
N TYR A 124 -7.88 5.50 -3.64
CA TYR A 124 -7.06 6.41 -2.84
C TYR A 124 -6.93 5.92 -1.41
N GLY A 125 -5.90 6.38 -0.74
CA GLY A 125 -5.67 6.03 0.64
C GLY A 125 -4.47 6.72 1.25
N ILE A 126 -4.23 6.40 2.52
CA ILE A 126 -3.14 6.93 3.31
C ILE A 126 -2.48 5.75 4.04
N LEU A 127 -1.16 5.70 3.95
CA LEU A 127 -0.30 4.85 4.75
C LEU A 127 0.33 5.69 5.86
N LEU A 128 0.21 5.23 7.10
CA LEU A 128 1.00 5.73 8.21
C LEU A 128 2.19 4.80 8.40
N LEU A 129 3.40 5.36 8.42
CA LEU A 129 4.65 4.65 8.45
C LEU A 129 5.47 5.07 9.68
N ASP A 130 6.27 4.14 10.19
CA ASP A 130 7.15 4.42 11.32
C ASP A 130 8.28 5.42 10.96
N HIS A 131 9.01 5.82 12.00
CA HIS A 131 10.13 6.76 11.87
C HIS A 131 11.29 6.26 11.01
N ARG A 132 11.40 4.96 10.73
CA ARG A 132 12.47 4.38 9.91
C ARG A 132 12.28 4.75 8.44
N PHE A 133 11.06 5.11 8.04
CA PHE A 133 10.78 5.66 6.71
C PHE A 133 11.46 7.00 6.42
N ARG A 134 12.01 7.69 7.43
CA ARG A 134 12.73 8.97 7.29
C ARG A 134 13.76 9.01 6.16
N LYS A 135 14.49 7.91 5.95
CA LYS A 135 15.50 7.83 4.88
C LYS A 135 14.89 7.85 3.49
N THR A 136 13.72 7.23 3.33
CA THR A 136 12.94 7.29 2.10
C THR A 136 12.40 8.70 1.88
N TYR A 137 11.76 9.27 2.91
CA TYR A 137 11.17 10.60 2.84
C TYR A 137 12.17 11.69 2.41
N ARG A 138 13.41 11.66 2.93
CA ARG A 138 14.46 12.63 2.58
C ARG A 138 14.96 12.55 1.13
N ARG A 139 14.61 11.49 0.40
CA ARG A 139 15.02 11.25 -0.99
C ARG A 139 13.88 11.42 -2.00
N ALA A 140 12.64 11.52 -1.51
CA ALA A 140 11.46 11.80 -2.31
C ALA A 140 11.37 13.32 -2.55
#